data_AF-A0A7C5NNI6-F1
#
_entry.id   AF-A0A7C5NNI6-F1
#
_cell.length_a   1.000
_cell.length_b   1.000
_cell.length_c   1.000
_cell.angle_alpha   90.00
_cell.angle_beta   90.00
_cell.angle_gamma   90.00
#
_symmetry.space_group_name_H-M   'P 1'
#
loop_
_entity.id
_entity.type
_entity.pdbx_description
1 polymer ?
#
loop_
_entity_poly.entity_id
_entity_poly.type
_entity_poly.pdbx_seq_one_letter_code
_entity_poly.pdbx_strand_id
1 'polypeptide(L)'
;MRLLLLLLLAFGTERALAEETTLGPHEAKELRCLALNIYFEARSEPIEGQLAVAFVTVNRMQSRRYPNTLCGVVWQKRQFSWTHDGKSDQPYEQRAWQQAQRLARFIFTKYLALPERVRRIMDRTNGALHYYAPKLA
;
A
#
# COMPACT_ATOMS: atom_id res chain seq x y z
N MET A 1 42.20 -19.92 22.97
CA MET A 1 40.76 -20.30 22.77
C MET A 1 39.75 -19.20 23.15
N ARG A 2 40.10 -18.19 23.99
CA ARG A 2 39.22 -17.02 24.24
C ARG A 2 39.21 -15.96 23.13
N LEU A 3 40.23 -15.90 22.27
CA LEU A 3 40.28 -14.93 21.15
C LEU A 3 39.35 -15.31 19.96
N LEU A 4 39.08 -16.61 19.76
CA LEU A 4 38.23 -17.07 18.66
C LEU A 4 36.73 -16.83 18.93
N LEU A 5 36.34 -16.74 20.20
CA LEU A 5 34.96 -16.54 20.64
C LEU A 5 34.51 -15.07 20.55
N LEU A 6 35.45 -14.13 20.58
CA LEU A 6 35.16 -12.69 20.46
C LEU A 6 34.99 -12.24 19.01
N LEU A 7 35.61 -12.93 18.04
CA LEU A 7 35.38 -12.67 16.62
C LEU A 7 33.98 -13.12 16.17
N LEU A 8 33.47 -14.25 16.69
CA LEU A 8 32.12 -14.73 16.35
C LEU A 8 30.99 -13.84 16.90
N LEU A 9 31.22 -13.11 17.99
CA LEU A 9 30.25 -12.16 18.55
C LEU A 9 30.26 -10.80 17.85
N ALA A 10 31.35 -10.40 17.20
CA ALA A 10 31.44 -9.15 16.45
C ALA A 10 30.80 -9.24 15.04
N PHE A 11 30.82 -10.42 14.42
CA PHE A 11 30.26 -10.61 13.06
C PHE A 11 28.82 -11.16 13.05
N GLY A 12 28.29 -11.61 14.19
CA GLY A 12 27.00 -12.31 14.27
C GLY A 12 25.77 -11.40 14.30
N THR A 13 25.91 -10.13 14.66
CA THR A 13 24.78 -9.24 14.95
C THR A 13 24.45 -8.23 13.82
N GLU A 14 25.39 -7.93 12.93
CA GLU A 14 25.17 -6.91 11.88
C GLU A 14 24.29 -7.38 10.72
N ARG A 15 24.18 -8.70 10.47
CA ARG A 15 23.40 -9.25 9.35
C ARG A 15 21.88 -9.26 9.56
N ALA A 16 21.39 -9.03 10.77
CA ALA A 16 19.96 -9.19 11.08
C ALA A 16 19.10 -7.93 10.85
N LEU A 17 19.69 -6.79 10.49
CA LEU A 17 18.98 -5.50 10.38
C LEU A 17 18.89 -4.91 8.96
N ALA A 18 19.43 -5.59 7.95
CA ALA A 18 19.57 -5.04 6.60
C ALA A 18 18.97 -5.93 5.51
N GLU A 19 17.82 -6.55 5.76
CA GLU A 19 16.96 -7.01 4.65
C GLU A 19 16.01 -5.86 4.25
N GLU A 20 16.58 -4.82 3.65
CA GLU A 20 15.78 -3.84 2.93
C GLU A 20 15.35 -4.55 1.62
N THR A 21 14.17 -5.15 1.63
CA THR A 21 13.64 -5.90 0.47
C THR A 21 13.62 -4.98 -0.76
N THR A 22 14.53 -5.21 -1.69
CA THR A 22 14.53 -4.54 -2.99
C THR A 22 13.33 -5.08 -3.78
N LEU A 23 12.37 -4.21 -4.10
CA LEU A 23 11.21 -4.60 -4.89
C LEU A 23 11.62 -4.79 -6.35
N GLY A 24 11.17 -5.87 -6.98
CA GLY A 24 11.31 -6.05 -8.41
C GLY A 24 10.54 -4.99 -9.20
N PRO A 25 10.81 -4.83 -10.51
CA PRO A 25 10.16 -3.80 -11.33
C PRO A 25 8.63 -3.91 -11.35
N HIS A 26 8.10 -5.13 -11.32
CA HIS A 26 6.66 -5.38 -11.29
C HIS A 26 6.06 -4.95 -9.94
N GLU A 27 6.65 -5.37 -8.84
CA GLU A 27 6.23 -5.00 -7.48
C GLU A 27 6.30 -3.49 -7.26
N ALA A 28 7.35 -2.84 -7.78
CA ALA A 28 7.49 -1.39 -7.72
C ALA A 28 6.37 -0.68 -8.50
N LYS A 29 5.93 -1.24 -9.63
CA LYS A 29 4.79 -0.73 -10.42
C LYS A 29 3.47 -0.88 -9.65
N GLU A 30 3.21 -2.06 -9.09
CA GLU A 30 2.02 -2.35 -8.28
C GLU A 30 1.95 -1.44 -7.04
N LEU A 31 3.07 -1.28 -6.33
CA LEU A 31 3.21 -0.36 -5.21
C LEU A 31 2.92 1.09 -5.63
N ARG A 32 3.44 1.52 -6.79
CA ARG A 32 3.19 2.87 -7.31
C ARG A 32 1.71 3.09 -7.62
N CYS A 33 1.02 2.13 -8.23
CA CYS A 33 -0.42 2.24 -8.49
C CYS A 33 -1.22 2.41 -7.19
N LEU A 34 -0.90 1.64 -6.16
CA LEU A 34 -1.54 1.78 -4.86
C LEU A 34 -1.27 3.16 -4.22
N ALA A 35 -0.03 3.63 -4.27
CA ALA A 35 0.34 4.94 -3.73
C ALA A 35 -0.39 6.09 -4.46
N LEU A 36 -0.46 6.03 -5.80
CA LEU A 36 -1.22 7.01 -6.59
C LEU A 36 -2.69 7.00 -6.20
N ASN A 37 -3.28 5.83 -6.05
CA ASN A 37 -4.69 5.74 -5.68
C ASN A 37 -4.98 6.33 -4.30
N ILE A 38 -4.17 6.01 -3.29
CA ILE A 38 -4.28 6.61 -1.96
C ILE A 38 -4.15 8.14 -2.03
N TYR A 39 -3.19 8.64 -2.81
CA TYR A 39 -2.95 10.07 -2.96
C TYR A 39 -4.15 10.78 -3.60
N PHE A 40 -4.61 10.31 -4.76
CA PHE A 40 -5.65 11.03 -5.51
C PHE A 40 -7.04 10.89 -4.88
N GLU A 41 -7.34 9.79 -4.20
CA GLU A 41 -8.66 9.57 -3.60
C GLU A 41 -8.76 10.06 -2.15
N ALA A 42 -7.65 10.15 -1.40
CA ALA A 42 -7.72 10.37 0.04
C ALA A 42 -6.57 11.21 0.65
N ARG A 43 -5.72 11.90 -0.11
CA ARG A 43 -4.61 12.68 0.47
C ARG A 43 -5.02 13.71 1.55
N SER A 44 -6.24 14.23 1.47
CA SER A 44 -6.78 15.23 2.41
C SER A 44 -7.55 14.60 3.57
N GLU A 45 -7.68 13.27 3.59
CA GLU A 45 -8.33 12.52 4.67
C GLU A 45 -7.33 12.20 5.79
N PRO A 46 -7.83 11.92 7.02
CA PRO A 46 -7.03 11.27 8.06
C PRO A 46 -6.37 9.98 7.57
N ILE A 47 -5.34 9.51 8.29
CA ILE A 47 -4.62 8.27 7.95
C ILE A 47 -5.59 7.08 7.82
N GLU A 48 -6.62 7.04 8.66
CA GLU A 48 -7.68 6.02 8.62
C GLU A 48 -8.42 6.01 7.28
N GLY A 49 -8.75 7.17 6.72
CA GLY A 49 -9.42 7.28 5.41
C GLY A 49 -8.50 6.87 4.25
N GLN A 50 -7.22 7.23 4.34
CA GLN A 50 -6.20 6.80 3.38
C GLN A 50 -5.99 5.28 3.39
N LEU A 51 -5.94 4.69 4.59
CA LEU A 51 -5.88 3.23 4.76
C LEU A 51 -7.16 2.55 4.27
N ALA A 52 -8.33 3.16 4.47
CA ALA A 52 -9.59 2.62 3.97
C ALA A 52 -9.60 2.50 2.43
N VAL A 53 -9.11 3.52 1.70
CA VAL A 53 -8.92 3.43 0.24
C VAL A 53 -7.95 2.32 -0.13
N ALA A 54 -6.85 2.18 0.61
CA ALA A 54 -5.88 1.12 0.37
C ALA A 54 -6.49 -0.28 0.57
N PHE A 55 -7.24 -0.49 1.66
CA PHE A 55 -7.91 -1.76 1.94
C PHE A 55 -8.96 -2.08 0.88
N VAL A 56 -9.80 -1.12 0.47
CA VAL A 56 -10.77 -1.34 -0.62
C VAL A 56 -10.08 -1.73 -1.92
N THR A 57 -8.93 -1.12 -2.23
CA THR A 57 -8.13 -1.48 -3.42
C THR A 57 -7.64 -2.92 -3.33
N VAL A 58 -7.12 -3.34 -2.18
CA VAL A 58 -6.66 -4.72 -1.94
C VAL A 58 -7.83 -5.72 -1.94
N ASN A 59 -8.95 -5.38 -1.31
CA ASN A 59 -10.15 -6.21 -1.24
C ASN A 59 -10.73 -6.47 -2.64
N ARG A 60 -10.71 -5.45 -3.51
CA ARG A 60 -11.02 -5.61 -4.93
C ARG A 60 -10.05 -6.56 -5.60
N MET A 61 -8.73 -6.33 -5.47
CA MET A 61 -7.71 -7.21 -6.08
C MET A 61 -7.88 -8.68 -5.67
N GLN A 62 -8.30 -8.94 -4.43
CA GLN A 62 -8.54 -10.30 -3.90
C GLN A 62 -9.91 -10.88 -4.27
N SER A 63 -10.84 -10.06 -4.73
CA SER A 63 -12.18 -10.47 -5.11
C SER A 63 -12.22 -10.95 -6.56
N ARG A 64 -12.94 -12.05 -6.81
CA ARG A 64 -13.18 -12.60 -8.16
C ARG A 64 -13.93 -11.65 -9.11
N ARG A 65 -14.48 -10.54 -8.60
CA ARG A 65 -15.27 -9.56 -9.37
C ARG A 65 -14.42 -8.48 -10.03
N TYR A 66 -13.12 -8.42 -9.73
CA TYR A 66 -12.22 -7.36 -10.15
C TYR A 66 -10.91 -7.94 -10.73
N PRO A 67 -10.09 -7.10 -11.41
CA PRO A 67 -8.74 -7.50 -11.80
C PRO A 67 -7.91 -7.95 -10.60
N ASN A 68 -7.03 -8.92 -10.80
CA ASN A 68 -6.24 -9.57 -9.76
C ASN A 68 -4.88 -8.90 -9.48
N THR A 69 -4.69 -7.65 -9.90
CA THR A 69 -3.52 -6.82 -9.58
C THR A 69 -3.96 -5.43 -9.09
N LEU A 70 -3.14 -4.77 -8.28
CA LEU A 70 -3.43 -3.41 -7.78
C LEU A 70 -3.53 -2.43 -8.94
N CYS A 71 -2.59 -2.48 -9.89
CA CYS A 71 -2.68 -1.65 -11.08
C CYS A 71 -3.93 -1.97 -11.91
N GLY A 72 -4.31 -3.24 -12.03
CA GLY A 72 -5.53 -3.63 -12.73
C GLY A 72 -6.79 -3.02 -12.09
N VAL A 73 -6.87 -3.01 -10.75
CA VAL A 73 -7.97 -2.38 -10.02
C VAL A 73 -7.97 -0.86 -10.20
N VAL A 74 -6.81 -0.21 -10.05
CA VAL A 74 -6.66 1.25 -10.14
C VAL A 74 -7.01 1.76 -11.53
N TRP A 75 -6.55 1.08 -12.58
CA TRP A 75 -6.78 1.47 -13.96
C TRP A 75 -8.02 0.83 -14.58
N GLN A 76 -8.85 0.15 -13.79
CA GLN A 76 -10.13 -0.35 -14.27
C GLN A 76 -10.97 0.83 -14.78
N LYS A 77 -11.57 0.68 -15.97
CA LYS A 77 -12.27 1.75 -16.69
C LYS A 77 -13.27 2.48 -15.79
N ARG A 78 -13.00 3.77 -15.55
CA ARG A 78 -13.83 4.69 -14.75
C ARG A 78 -14.03 4.28 -13.28
N GLN A 79 -13.13 3.45 -12.74
CA GLN A 79 -13.26 2.97 -11.37
C GLN A 79 -12.88 4.04 -10.33
N PHE A 80 -11.88 4.85 -10.64
CA PHE A 80 -11.44 5.98 -9.81
C PHE A 80 -11.52 7.25 -10.66
N SER A 81 -11.95 8.36 -10.06
CA SER A 81 -12.29 9.57 -10.81
C SER A 81 -11.07 10.17 -11.51
N TRP A 82 -9.93 10.17 -10.84
CA TRP A 82 -8.68 10.76 -11.33
C TRP A 82 -8.10 10.04 -12.55
N THR A 83 -8.40 8.76 -12.78
CA THR A 83 -7.84 8.00 -13.92
C THR A 83 -8.48 8.35 -15.27
N HIS A 84 -9.51 9.20 -15.27
CA HIS A 84 -10.25 9.56 -16.48
C HIS A 84 -10.81 10.99 -16.46
N ASP A 85 -10.31 11.88 -15.60
CA ASP A 85 -10.75 13.27 -15.50
C ASP A 85 -10.00 14.22 -16.46
N GLY A 86 -8.99 13.71 -17.17
CA GLY A 86 -8.17 14.47 -18.12
C GLY A 86 -7.12 15.37 -17.47
N LYS A 87 -6.89 15.26 -16.15
CA LYS A 87 -5.87 16.01 -15.43
C LYS A 87 -4.56 15.21 -15.34
N SER A 88 -3.54 15.84 -14.74
CA SER A 88 -2.24 15.21 -14.54
C SER A 88 -2.31 14.14 -13.44
N ASP A 89 -1.79 12.96 -13.74
CA ASP A 89 -1.59 11.85 -12.80
C ASP A 89 -0.32 11.99 -11.94
N GLN A 90 0.34 13.16 -11.97
CA GLN A 90 1.55 13.42 -11.18
C GLN A 90 1.19 14.05 -9.82
N PRO A 91 1.54 13.41 -8.70
CA PRO A 91 1.40 14.00 -7.38
C PRO A 91 2.22 15.29 -7.25
N TYR A 92 1.60 16.40 -6.86
CA TYR A 92 2.25 17.70 -6.75
C TYR A 92 2.56 18.12 -5.31
N GLU A 93 1.82 17.58 -4.34
CA GLU A 93 2.01 17.89 -2.92
C GLU A 93 2.95 16.88 -2.27
N GLN A 94 4.21 17.29 -2.05
CA GLN A 94 5.29 16.38 -1.63
C GLN A 94 5.00 15.66 -0.31
N ARG A 95 4.46 16.36 0.70
CA ARG A 95 4.19 15.76 2.03
C ARG A 95 3.11 14.68 1.94
N ALA A 96 1.99 15.00 1.29
CA ALA A 96 0.92 14.06 1.04
C ALA A 96 1.38 12.87 0.18
N TRP A 97 2.21 13.13 -0.84
CA TRP A 97 2.77 12.07 -1.68
C TRP A 97 3.65 11.11 -0.89
N GLN A 98 4.58 11.63 -0.08
CA GLN A 98 5.41 10.80 0.79
C GLN A 98 4.58 9.98 1.78
N GLN A 99 3.49 10.55 2.31
CA GLN A 99 2.58 9.81 3.19
C GLN A 99 1.88 8.67 2.45
N ALA A 100 1.31 8.93 1.27
CA ALA A 100 0.68 7.91 0.45
C ALA A 100 1.68 6.78 0.08
N GLN A 101 2.93 7.13 -0.25
CA GLN A 101 4.00 6.15 -0.49
C GLN A 101 4.31 5.30 0.75
N ARG A 102 4.39 5.90 1.94
CA ARG A 102 4.63 5.16 3.20
C ARG A 102 3.50 4.18 3.49
N LEU A 103 2.24 4.62 3.37
CA LEU A 103 1.07 3.77 3.58
C LEU A 103 1.01 2.65 2.54
N ALA A 104 1.19 2.96 1.26
CA ALA A 104 1.23 1.96 0.20
C ALA A 104 2.34 0.92 0.45
N ARG A 105 3.55 1.35 0.86
CA ARG A 105 4.66 0.45 1.15
C ARG A 105 4.36 -0.45 2.35
N PHE A 106 3.74 0.09 3.41
CA PHE A 106 3.28 -0.70 4.53
C PHE A 106 2.26 -1.75 4.09
N ILE A 107 1.27 -1.35 3.28
CA ILE A 107 0.25 -2.28 2.78
C ILE A 107 0.89 -3.39 1.94
N PHE A 108 1.77 -3.01 1.02
CA PHE A 108 2.37 -3.92 0.06
C PHE A 108 3.35 -4.92 0.72
N THR A 109 4.23 -4.43 1.59
CA THR A 109 5.34 -5.24 2.13
C THR A 109 5.03 -5.89 3.48
N LYS A 110 4.16 -5.30 4.29
CA LYS A 110 3.83 -5.82 5.63
C LYS A 110 2.42 -6.40 5.65
N TYR A 111 1.40 -5.62 5.31
CA TYR A 111 0.01 -6.07 5.43
C TYR A 111 -0.29 -7.29 4.55
N LEU A 112 0.11 -7.29 3.27
CA LEU A 112 -0.14 -8.43 2.37
C LEU A 112 0.60 -9.71 2.78
N ALA A 113 1.69 -9.59 3.55
CA ALA A 113 2.41 -10.74 4.11
C ALA A 113 1.75 -11.31 5.38
N LEU A 114 0.75 -10.63 5.96
CA LEU A 114 0.06 -11.11 7.15
C LEU A 114 -0.93 -12.24 6.82
N PRO A 115 -1.13 -13.20 7.75
CA PRO A 115 -2.20 -14.18 7.64
C PRO A 115 -3.56 -13.50 7.49
N GLU A 116 -4.45 -14.09 6.69
CA GLU A 116 -5.77 -13.52 6.39
C GLU A 116 -6.59 -13.16 7.64
N ARG A 117 -6.51 -13.98 8.71
CA ARG A 117 -7.16 -13.69 9.99
C ARG A 117 -6.73 -12.35 10.58
N VAL A 118 -5.45 -11.99 10.46
CA VAL A 118 -4.89 -10.74 10.98
C VAL A 118 -5.28 -9.59 10.08
N ARG A 119 -5.23 -9.79 8.75
CA ARG A 119 -5.68 -8.80 7.77
C ARG A 119 -7.12 -8.37 8.00
N ARG A 120 -8.02 -9.32 8.29
CA ARG A 120 -9.43 -9.04 8.63
C ARG A 120 -9.61 -8.23 9.92
N ILE A 121 -8.74 -8.41 10.91
CA ILE A 121 -8.78 -7.62 12.16
C ILE A 121 -8.29 -6.19 11.91
N MET A 122 -7.28 -6.03 11.05
CA MET A 122 -6.69 -4.72 10.74
C MET A 122 -7.51 -3.90 9.74
N ASP A 123 -8.20 -4.57 8.82
CA ASP A 123 -9.08 -3.91 7.84
C ASP A 123 -10.35 -3.39 8.52
N ARG A 124 -10.31 -2.11 8.93
CA ARG A 124 -11.46 -1.41 9.52
C ARG A 124 -12.61 -1.17 8.55
N THR A 125 -12.43 -1.45 7.25
CA THR A 125 -13.52 -1.40 6.26
C THR A 125 -14.35 -2.68 6.26
N ASN A 126 -13.95 -3.71 7.02
CA ASN A 126 -14.64 -5.00 7.12
C ASN A 126 -14.83 -5.66 5.74
N GLY A 127 -13.78 -5.67 4.91
CA GLY A 127 -13.84 -6.27 3.58
C GLY A 127 -14.61 -5.45 2.54
N ALA A 128 -14.80 -4.14 2.77
CA ALA A 128 -15.54 -3.30 1.84
C ALA A 128 -14.92 -3.32 0.44
N LEU A 129 -15.79 -3.33 -0.57
CA LEU A 129 -15.42 -3.23 -1.99
C LEU A 129 -15.78 -1.86 -2.59
N HIS A 130 -16.43 -1.00 -1.81
CA HIS A 130 -16.93 0.31 -2.25
C HIS A 130 -16.88 1.31 -1.10
N TYR A 131 -16.75 2.59 -1.46
CA TYR A 131 -16.92 3.74 -0.59
C TYR A 131 -17.56 4.88 -1.39
N TYR A 132 -18.15 5.85 -0.70
CA TYR A 132 -18.67 7.08 -1.30
C TYR A 132 -18.61 8.20 -0.27
N ALA A 133 -18.41 9.43 -0.74
CA ALA A 133 -18.57 10.63 0.08
C ALA A 133 -20.02 11.12 -0.07
N PRO A 134 -20.88 11.04 0.97
CA PRO A 134 -22.21 11.63 0.90
C PRO A 134 -22.07 13.14 0.67
N LYS A 135 -22.92 13.69 -0.20
CA LYS A 135 -23.06 15.16 -0.26
C LYS A 135 -23.62 15.60 1.08
N LEU A 136 -22.84 16.35 1.85
CA LEU A 136 -23.35 17.05 3.02
C LEU A 136 -24.36 18.08 2.50
N ALA A 137 -25.59 17.96 2.98
CA ALA A 137 -26.69 18.88 2.67
C ALA A 137 -26.47 20.23 3.34
#